data_AF-A0A919CQQ6-F1
#
_entry.id   AF-A0A919CQQ6-F1
#
_cell.length_a   1.000
_cell.length_b   1.000
_cell.length_c   1.000
_cell.angle_alpha   90.00
_cell.angle_beta   90.00
_cell.angle_gamma   90.00
#
_symmetry.space_group_name_H-M   'P 1'
#
loop_
_entity.id
_entity.type
_entity.pdbx_description
1 polymer ?
#
loop_
_entity_poly.entity_id
_entity_poly.type
_entity_poly.pdbx_seq_one_letter_code
_entity_poly.pdbx_strand_id
1 'polypeptide(L)'
;MLEAARAAAGDRTLKVILETGRLMTSGAIRGAAEAAVAAGADFLKTSTGKTPVSATLESAHLLLEVAAAAGRPVGVKVAGGVRTAAQAAAYLRLADRVLGTTVGPARFRFGASGLLGALLATLGDGSAAPASRAAY
;
A
#
# COMPACT_ATOMS: atom_id res chain seq x y z
N MET A 1 21.68 3.19 -2.24
CA MET A 1 20.70 4.29 -2.07
C MET A 1 19.67 4.01 -0.97
N LEU A 2 18.99 2.84 -0.97
CA LEU A 2 18.00 2.52 0.07
C LEU A 2 18.59 2.44 1.49
N GLU A 3 19.78 1.85 1.64
CA GLU A 3 20.49 1.81 2.93
C GLU A 3 20.84 3.22 3.45
N ALA A 4 21.22 4.14 2.56
CA ALA A 4 21.47 5.53 2.91
C ALA A 4 20.18 6.23 3.35
N ALA A 5 19.06 5.98 2.67
CA ALA A 5 17.75 6.48 3.10
C ALA A 5 17.32 5.87 4.45
N ARG A 6 17.62 4.59 4.68
CA ARG A 6 17.38 3.91 5.96
C ARG A 6 18.19 4.52 7.09
N ALA A 7 19.47 4.77 6.87
CA ALA A 7 20.36 5.43 7.83
C ALA A 7 19.87 6.86 8.15
N ALA A 8 19.54 7.64 7.12
CA ALA A 8 19.01 8.99 7.30
C ALA A 8 17.66 9.02 8.04
N ALA A 9 16.83 7.98 7.87
CA ALA A 9 15.56 7.88 8.57
C ALA A 9 15.69 7.49 10.05
N GLY A 10 16.83 6.93 10.49
CA GLY A 10 17.04 6.47 11.87
C GLY A 10 15.87 5.58 12.33
N ASP A 11 15.31 5.88 13.51
CA ASP A 11 14.19 5.13 14.10
C ASP A 11 12.80 5.45 13.49
N ARG A 12 12.72 6.35 12.51
CA ARG A 12 11.43 6.71 11.90
C ARG A 12 10.98 5.63 10.92
N THR A 13 9.67 5.46 10.75
CA THR A 13 9.14 4.53 9.75
C THR A 13 9.52 4.93 8.32
N LEU A 14 10.28 4.08 7.62
CA LEU A 14 10.60 4.23 6.21
C LEU A 14 9.60 3.45 5.35
N LYS A 15 8.96 4.16 4.42
CA LYS A 15 8.04 3.56 3.44
C LYS A 15 8.66 3.68 2.05
N VAL A 16 8.96 2.55 1.42
CA VAL A 16 9.58 2.51 0.09
C VAL A 16 8.50 2.35 -0.96
N ILE A 17 8.45 3.26 -1.92
CA ILE A 17 7.52 3.19 -3.06
C ILE A 17 8.19 2.39 -4.18
N LEU A 18 7.58 1.29 -4.60
CA LEU A 18 8.13 0.42 -5.64
C LEU A 18 7.66 0.81 -7.05
N GLU A 19 6.59 1.61 -7.12
CA GLU A 19 5.90 1.97 -8.37
C GLU A 19 5.49 0.75 -9.19
N THR A 20 4.75 -0.17 -8.55
CA THR A 20 4.43 -1.49 -9.10
C THR A 20 3.72 -1.45 -10.45
N GLY A 21 2.93 -0.41 -10.74
CA GLY A 21 2.28 -0.24 -12.05
C GLY A 21 3.24 0.08 -13.20
N ARG A 22 4.52 0.31 -12.91
CA ARG A 22 5.61 0.48 -13.89
C ARG A 22 6.54 -0.73 -13.95
N LEU A 23 6.48 -1.61 -12.95
CA LEU A 23 7.21 -2.86 -12.92
C LEU A 23 6.37 -3.90 -13.67
N MET A 24 6.70 -4.11 -14.94
CA MET A 24 5.86 -4.82 -15.92
C MET A 24 5.65 -6.32 -15.63
N THR A 25 6.34 -6.89 -14.65
CA THR A 25 6.27 -8.33 -14.33
C THR A 25 6.20 -8.59 -12.84
N SER A 26 5.54 -9.68 -12.45
CA SER A 26 5.43 -10.12 -11.05
C SER A 26 6.81 -10.39 -10.43
N GLY A 27 7.78 -10.88 -11.22
CA GLY A 27 9.16 -11.09 -10.80
C GLY A 27 9.89 -9.78 -10.49
N ALA A 28 9.71 -8.74 -11.31
CA ALA A 28 10.29 -7.42 -11.04
C ALA A 28 9.69 -6.79 -9.77
N ILE A 29 8.38 -6.92 -9.56
CA ILE A 29 7.70 -6.45 -8.34
C ILE A 29 8.25 -7.16 -7.10
N ARG A 30 8.36 -8.50 -7.16
CA ARG A 30 8.88 -9.31 -6.04
C ARG A 30 10.33 -8.94 -5.72
N GLY A 31 11.21 -8.92 -6.72
CA GLY A 31 12.63 -8.58 -6.52
C GLY A 31 12.83 -7.17 -5.95
N ALA A 32 12.05 -6.18 -6.42
CA ALA A 32 12.09 -4.83 -5.86
C ALA A 32 11.61 -4.78 -4.40
N ALA A 33 10.58 -5.56 -4.06
CA ALA A 33 10.05 -5.66 -2.71
C ALA A 33 11.06 -6.32 -1.75
N GLU A 34 11.66 -7.43 -2.15
CA GLU A 34 12.67 -8.17 -1.38
C GLU A 34 13.91 -7.29 -1.12
N ALA A 35 14.40 -6.60 -2.16
CA ALA A 35 15.50 -5.65 -2.03
C ALA A 35 15.17 -4.51 -1.06
N ALA A 36 13.93 -3.99 -1.08
CA ALA A 36 13.50 -2.95 -0.14
C ALA A 36 13.42 -3.47 1.31
N VAL A 37 12.91 -4.69 1.52
CA VAL A 37 12.88 -5.32 2.85
C VAL A 37 14.29 -5.54 3.39
N ALA A 38 15.20 -6.07 2.56
CA ALA A 38 16.59 -6.31 2.90
C ALA A 38 17.31 -5.00 3.29
N ALA A 39 17.01 -3.90 2.59
CA ALA A 39 17.53 -2.57 2.90
C ALA A 39 16.87 -1.89 4.12
N GLY A 40 15.95 -2.56 4.84
CA GLY A 40 15.36 -2.06 6.08
C GLY A 40 14.06 -1.25 5.91
N ALA A 41 13.32 -1.43 4.82
CA ALA A 41 11.99 -0.81 4.68
C ALA A 41 11.02 -1.32 5.77
N ASP A 42 10.28 -0.40 6.40
CA ASP A 42 9.22 -0.75 7.35
C ASP A 42 7.90 -0.97 6.64
N PHE A 43 7.69 -0.27 5.53
CA PHE A 43 6.54 -0.45 4.65
C PHE A 43 6.95 -0.57 3.21
N LEU A 44 6.35 -1.52 2.52
CA LEU A 44 6.30 -1.59 1.07
C LEU A 44 5.07 -0.82 0.58
N LYS A 45 5.27 0.18 -0.29
CA LYS A 45 4.20 0.98 -0.87
C LYS A 45 4.09 0.71 -2.36
N THR A 46 2.87 0.47 -2.84
CA THR A 46 2.63 0.10 -4.25
C THR A 46 3.05 1.22 -5.21
N SER A 47 2.48 2.41 -5.07
CA SER A 47 2.58 3.45 -6.11
C SER A 47 2.64 4.87 -5.55
N THR A 48 3.17 5.82 -6.33
CA THR A 48 3.08 7.25 -5.98
C THR A 48 1.65 7.79 -6.06
N GLY A 49 0.82 7.18 -6.90
CA GLY A 49 -0.52 7.68 -7.27
C GLY A 49 -0.48 8.72 -8.39
N LYS A 50 0.64 8.84 -9.10
CA LYS A 50 0.88 9.78 -10.21
C LYS A 50 0.95 9.09 -11.57
N THR A 51 0.80 7.77 -11.62
CA THR A 51 0.87 6.95 -12.84
C THR A 51 -0.51 6.36 -13.19
N PRO A 52 -0.81 6.11 -14.49
CA PRO A 52 -2.11 5.57 -14.91
C PRO A 52 -2.46 4.24 -14.25
N VAL A 53 -1.49 3.33 -14.19
CA VAL A 53 -1.58 2.10 -13.40
C VAL A 53 -0.89 2.35 -12.06
N SER A 54 -1.65 2.24 -10.97
CA SER A 54 -1.16 2.38 -9.59
C SER A 54 -1.28 1.05 -8.84
N ALA A 55 -1.96 1.00 -7.68
CA ALA A 55 -2.19 -0.24 -6.97
C ALA A 55 -3.15 -1.17 -7.72
N THR A 56 -2.80 -2.45 -7.77
CA THR A 56 -3.70 -3.54 -8.18
C THR A 56 -3.76 -4.58 -7.06
N LEU A 57 -4.80 -5.42 -7.05
CA LEU A 57 -4.87 -6.53 -6.08
C LEU A 57 -3.70 -7.51 -6.27
N GLU A 58 -3.28 -7.74 -7.52
CA GLU A 58 -2.12 -8.57 -7.83
C GLU A 58 -0.84 -7.97 -7.24
N SER A 59 -0.57 -6.68 -7.46
CA SER A 59 0.65 -6.08 -6.92
C SER A 59 0.64 -6.05 -5.40
N ALA A 60 -0.52 -5.73 -4.79
CA ALA A 60 -0.68 -5.80 -3.34
C ALA A 60 -0.46 -7.20 -2.78
N HIS A 61 -0.93 -8.25 -3.46
CA HIS A 61 -0.72 -9.64 -3.07
C HIS A 61 0.77 -9.96 -3.02
N LEU A 62 1.53 -9.66 -4.08
CA LEU A 62 2.97 -9.89 -4.13
C LEU A 62 3.71 -9.16 -2.99
N LEU A 63 3.34 -7.92 -2.68
CA LEU A 63 3.97 -7.18 -1.59
C LEU A 63 3.64 -7.77 -0.22
N LEU A 64 2.40 -8.28 -0.04
CA LEU A 64 1.98 -8.94 1.19
C LEU A 64 2.72 -10.27 1.41
N GLU A 65 2.93 -11.06 0.36
CA GLU A 65 3.72 -12.30 0.45
C GLU A 65 5.16 -12.02 0.87
N VAL A 66 5.80 -11.02 0.24
CA VAL A 66 7.17 -10.63 0.62
C VAL A 66 7.20 -10.08 2.05
N ALA A 67 6.21 -9.29 2.46
CA ALA A 67 6.11 -8.78 3.82
C ALA A 67 5.86 -9.89 4.86
N ALA A 68 5.15 -10.97 4.49
CA ALA A 68 4.94 -12.13 5.34
C ALA A 68 6.23 -12.96 5.51
N ALA A 69 7.02 -13.09 4.43
CA ALA A 69 8.27 -13.85 4.41
C ALA A 69 9.47 -13.10 5.04
N ALA A 70 9.34 -11.81 5.38
CA ALA A 70 10.44 -10.94 5.80
C ALA A 70 11.12 -11.32 7.13
N GLY A 71 10.60 -12.27 7.92
CA GLY A 71 11.14 -12.66 9.22
C GLY A 71 11.03 -11.59 10.32
N ARG A 72 10.49 -10.41 10.00
CA ARG A 72 10.20 -9.29 10.91
C ARG A 72 8.91 -8.59 10.47
N PRO A 73 8.28 -7.77 11.34
CA PRO A 73 7.10 -7.00 10.93
C PRO A 73 7.43 -6.02 9.80
N VAL A 74 6.85 -6.26 8.62
CA VAL A 74 6.82 -5.33 7.48
C VAL A 74 5.37 -5.03 7.14
N GLY A 75 5.06 -3.76 6.92
CA GLY A 75 3.73 -3.31 6.52
C GLY A 75 3.57 -3.14 5.02
N VAL A 76 2.33 -3.13 4.54
CA VAL A 76 1.99 -2.80 3.15
C VAL A 76 1.11 -1.56 3.10
N LYS A 77 1.46 -0.63 2.22
CA LYS A 77 0.67 0.57 1.94
C LYS A 77 0.17 0.56 0.50
N VAL A 78 -1.13 0.31 0.33
CA VAL A 78 -1.81 0.35 -0.97
C VAL A 78 -2.12 1.80 -1.31
N ALA A 79 -1.59 2.31 -2.42
CA ALA A 79 -1.75 3.71 -2.81
C ALA A 79 -2.07 3.88 -4.30
N GLY A 80 -2.95 4.83 -4.59
CA GLY A 80 -3.43 5.16 -5.94
C GLY A 80 -4.59 4.26 -6.39
N GLY A 81 -5.70 4.87 -6.80
CA GLY A 81 -6.84 4.16 -7.42
C GLY A 81 -7.93 3.63 -6.48
N VAL A 82 -7.72 3.60 -5.16
CA VAL A 82 -8.76 3.16 -4.19
C VAL A 82 -9.72 4.31 -3.90
N ARG A 83 -10.98 4.18 -4.34
CA ARG A 83 -12.00 5.24 -4.29
C ARG A 83 -13.30 4.83 -3.61
N THR A 84 -13.56 3.53 -3.44
CA THR A 84 -14.82 3.04 -2.84
C THR A 84 -14.58 2.16 -1.63
N ALA A 85 -15.58 2.06 -0.75
CA ALA A 85 -15.56 1.15 0.39
C ALA A 85 -15.39 -0.32 -0.05
N ALA A 86 -16.03 -0.72 -1.15
CA ALA A 86 -15.90 -2.06 -1.71
C ALA A 86 -14.47 -2.38 -2.16
N GLN A 87 -13.78 -1.44 -2.82
CA GLN A 87 -12.37 -1.60 -3.19
C GLN A 87 -11.48 -1.70 -1.95
N ALA A 88 -11.68 -0.83 -0.96
CA ALA A 88 -10.92 -0.87 0.29
C ALA A 88 -11.11 -2.21 1.02
N ALA A 89 -12.36 -2.70 1.09
CA ALA A 89 -12.67 -3.99 1.71
C ALA A 89 -11.99 -5.17 0.98
N ALA A 90 -11.86 -5.12 -0.35
CA ALA A 90 -11.13 -6.15 -1.11
C ALA A 90 -9.65 -6.23 -0.71
N TYR A 91 -8.99 -5.08 -0.55
CA TYR A 91 -7.59 -5.03 -0.12
C TYR A 91 -7.40 -5.48 1.34
N LEU A 92 -8.31 -5.11 2.25
CA LEU A 92 -8.27 -5.58 3.64
C LEU A 92 -8.43 -7.10 3.72
N ARG A 93 -9.42 -7.66 3.01
CA ARG A 93 -9.62 -9.13 2.94
C ARG A 93 -8.42 -9.86 2.34
N LEU A 94 -7.75 -9.25 1.37
CA LEU A 94 -6.52 -9.81 0.81
C LEU A 94 -5.40 -9.81 1.87
N ALA A 95 -5.20 -8.69 2.56
CA ALA A 95 -4.19 -8.56 3.59
C ALA A 95 -4.42 -9.53 4.76
N ASP A 96 -5.64 -9.62 5.26
CA ASP A 96 -6.01 -10.54 6.35
C ASP A 96 -5.74 -11.99 5.97
N ARG A 97 -6.09 -12.38 4.73
CA ARG A 97 -5.88 -13.74 4.22
C ARG A 97 -4.41 -14.09 4.10
N VAL A 98 -3.59 -13.20 3.53
CA VAL A 98 -2.16 -13.46 3.30
C VAL A 98 -1.38 -13.43 4.62
N LEU A 99 -1.72 -12.53 5.54
CA LEU A 99 -1.03 -12.40 6.83
C LEU A 99 -1.62 -13.31 7.93
N GLY A 100 -2.75 -13.98 7.67
CA GLY A 100 -3.40 -14.91 8.60
C GLY A 100 -4.04 -14.25 9.82
N THR A 101 -4.19 -12.93 9.83
CA THR A 101 -4.74 -12.16 10.96
C THR A 101 -5.30 -10.82 10.49
N THR A 102 -6.23 -10.26 11.25
CA THR A 102 -6.78 -8.93 10.97
C THR A 102 -5.69 -7.86 11.03
N VAL A 103 -5.54 -7.12 9.95
CA VAL A 103 -4.48 -6.12 9.84
C VAL A 103 -4.77 -4.85 10.65
N GLY A 104 -3.78 -4.44 11.44
CA GLY A 104 -3.79 -3.16 12.15
C GLY A 104 -2.98 -2.05 11.44
N PRO A 105 -3.01 -0.81 11.97
CA PRO A 105 -2.29 0.34 11.39
C PRO A 105 -0.78 0.15 11.30
N ALA A 106 -0.18 -0.74 12.09
CA ALA A 106 1.25 -1.06 12.01
C ALA A 106 1.60 -1.94 10.80
N ARG A 107 0.63 -2.65 10.22
CA ARG A 107 0.85 -3.63 9.15
C ARG A 107 0.17 -3.26 7.83
N PHE A 108 -0.85 -2.40 7.87
CA PHE A 108 -1.56 -2.01 6.65
C PHE A 108 -1.98 -0.54 6.64
N ARG A 109 -1.88 0.11 5.48
CA ARG A 109 -2.32 1.51 5.28
C ARG A 109 -2.92 1.71 3.89
N PHE A 110 -3.91 2.59 3.79
CA PHE A 110 -4.32 3.18 2.52
C PHE A 110 -3.59 4.51 2.28
N GLY A 111 -3.05 4.69 1.07
CA GLY A 111 -2.62 5.97 0.54
C GLY A 111 -3.70 6.51 -0.40
N ALA A 112 -4.64 7.26 0.14
CA ALA A 112 -5.79 7.75 -0.60
C ALA A 112 -6.08 9.22 -0.27
N SER A 113 -6.61 9.95 -1.25
CA SER A 113 -7.11 11.32 -1.10
C SER A 113 -8.63 11.41 -1.21
N GLY A 114 -9.26 10.61 -2.08
CA GLY A 114 -10.72 10.62 -2.28
C GLY A 114 -11.48 9.47 -1.62
N LEU A 115 -10.80 8.56 -0.91
CA LEU A 115 -11.47 7.41 -0.28
C LEU A 115 -12.28 7.83 0.96
N LEU A 116 -11.84 8.85 1.70
CA LEU A 116 -12.47 9.26 2.96
C LEU A 116 -13.96 9.55 2.79
N GLY A 117 -14.34 10.36 1.79
CA GLY A 117 -15.75 10.69 1.54
C GLY A 117 -16.61 9.46 1.24
N ALA A 118 -16.08 8.48 0.49
CA ALA A 118 -16.80 7.24 0.23
C ALA A 118 -17.00 6.39 1.49
N LEU A 119 -16.01 6.38 2.40
CA LEU A 119 -16.12 5.67 3.68
C LEU A 119 -17.14 6.35 4.60
N LEU A 120 -17.10 7.68 4.72
CA LEU A 120 -18.05 8.46 5.52
C LEU A 120 -19.49 8.26 5.02
N ALA A 121 -19.70 8.34 3.70
CA ALA A 121 -21.00 8.06 3.10
C ALA A 121 -21.50 6.63 3.39
N THR A 122 -20.61 5.63 3.35
CA THR A 122 -20.95 4.23 3.70
C THR A 122 -21.37 4.09 5.17
N LEU A 123 -20.84 4.94 6.05
CA LEU A 123 -21.19 4.97 7.47
C LEU A 123 -22.44 5.81 7.78
N GLY A 124 -23.08 6.41 6.76
CA GLY A 124 -24.24 7.28 6.94
C GLY A 124 -23.90 8.69 7.42
N ASP A 125 -22.64 9.10 7.35
CA ASP A 125 -22.22 10.44 7.74
C ASP A 125 -22.51 11.43 6.60
N GLY A 126 -23.46 12.33 6.84
CA GLY A 126 -23.91 13.38 5.91
C GLY A 126 -22.89 14.50 5.67
N SER A 127 -21.75 14.49 6.37
CA SER A 127 -20.63 15.42 6.11
C SER A 127 -19.81 15.06 4.88
N ALA A 128 -20.13 13.95 4.20
CA ALA A 128 -19.44 13.51 3.00
C ALA A 128 -19.56 14.55 1.87
N ALA A 129 -18.52 15.38 1.70
CA ALA A 129 -18.37 16.17 0.50
C ALA A 129 -18.36 15.23 -0.73
N PRO A 130 -19.07 15.56 -1.82
CA PRO A 130 -19.06 14.75 -3.02
C PRO A 130 -17.61 14.50 -3.45
N ALA A 131 -17.29 13.26 -3.84
CA ALA A 131 -15.95 12.87 -4.25
C ALA A 131 -15.38 13.92 -5.20
N SER A 132 -14.36 14.66 -4.76
CA SER A 132 -13.82 15.75 -5.57
C SER A 132 -13.35 15.16 -6.89
N ARG A 133 -13.87 15.68 -8.02
CA ARG A 133 -13.27 15.50 -9.34
C ARG A 133 -11.88 16.11 -9.29
N ALA A 134 -10.88 15.32 -8.89
CA ALA A 134 -9.50 15.75 -8.94
C ALA A 134 -9.03 15.61 -10.38
N ALA A 135 -8.83 16.76 -11.02
CA ALA A 135 -8.11 16.90 -12.27
C ALA A 135 -6.80 16.11 -12.22
N TYR A 136 -6.63 15.24 -13.21
CA TYR A 136 -5.37 14.87 -13.82
C TYR A 136 -5.65 14.46 -15.25
#